data_AF-E3NNN7-F1
#
_entry.id   AF-E3NNN7-F1
#
_cell.length_a   1.000
_cell.length_b   1.000
_cell.length_c   1.000
_cell.angle_alpha   90.00
_cell.angle_beta   90.00
_cell.angle_gamma   90.00
#
_symmetry.space_group_name_H-M   'P 1'
#
loop_
_entity.id
_entity.type
_entity.pdbx_description
1 polymer ?
#
loop_
_entity_poly.entity_id
_entity_poly.type
_entity_poly.pdbx_seq_one_letter_code
_entity_poly.pdbx_strand_id
1 'polypeptide(L)'
;MYNTAQKDYVSNPTSPRSPPPNQSLAQLGATTNSPDATREFNRKFKNSSETDTNSTVASEVFGLLEMIEEIQPKANRMYREYDELSSLVNLLAQWHTLIKMNKKVSQSTKKQSIHSINSLPRNHPMTSSTASDELDDTVLITNEIHSENDSGIDSLRQNCSPYVLDGYNKNGSKGSREGARFRQLKERRKSLGALMDSAEIEKLYLESDYFWQTACNDNNDNHTVTGSSEIDTCLQYHLNRILKCLESLESIETDCPLVYKTSEMLKRLEVETVTLDDLLRIAKSAPALPNISNVLTEIEACPEVQEIWLSTCYPLNSSLIVPKDKLKTQIKLQIAHITEQIYPHLVSRVAESIIRLLNDNVQKETSNVTVFHFVGIFKGRHFEPYIENMGHDAWMVTLLDTEQIQKVAQVVDRLSNVPVVPPLESLKHLGVLLARGDFRISMIVEQYLRQASGHLLSDLLSSYLCLLEDDTTDARLGALKALAIFDNPRISKQITYVAEHDSSEDVRRFATSMLRGFEEEVTRI
;
A
#
# COMPACT_ATOMS: atom_id res chain seq x y z
N MET A 1 -3.67 62.22 49.59
CA MET A 1 -4.84 62.91 50.17
C MET A 1 -6.09 62.28 49.57
N TYR A 2 -7.00 61.80 50.43
CA TYR A 2 -8.43 61.42 50.28
C TYR A 2 -8.93 60.98 48.88
N ASN A 3 -9.40 59.76 48.59
CA ASN A 3 -10.32 58.80 49.25
C ASN A 3 -11.82 59.15 49.10
N THR A 4 -12.54 58.38 48.25
CA THR A 4 -13.98 58.02 48.30
C THR A 4 -14.29 57.06 47.13
N ALA A 5 -15.09 56.00 47.11
CA ALA A 5 -15.72 55.05 48.05
C ALA A 5 -17.06 54.61 47.41
N GLN A 6 -17.31 53.30 47.18
CA GLN A 6 -18.63 52.61 47.17
C GLN A 6 -18.42 51.15 46.74
N LYS A 7 -18.47 50.16 47.63
CA LYS A 7 -19.59 49.48 48.35
C LYS A 7 -20.19 48.27 47.61
N ASP A 8 -19.90 47.11 48.20
CA ASP A 8 -20.74 45.93 48.50
C ASP A 8 -21.55 45.23 47.40
N TYR A 9 -21.26 43.93 47.20
CA TYR A 9 -22.22 42.84 47.49
C TYR A 9 -21.49 41.50 47.65
N VAL A 10 -21.80 40.80 48.75
CA VAL A 10 -21.35 39.44 49.12
C VAL A 10 -22.50 38.47 48.86
N SER A 11 -22.19 37.28 48.32
CA SER A 11 -22.92 36.02 48.56
C SER A 11 -22.06 34.82 48.12
N ASN A 12 -21.63 34.00 49.08
CA ASN A 12 -20.99 32.68 48.90
C ASN A 12 -22.11 31.61 48.72
N PRO A 13 -21.88 30.35 48.25
CA PRO A 13 -21.07 29.39 49.03
C PRO A 13 -20.43 28.14 48.32
N THR A 14 -19.60 27.44 49.11
CA THR A 14 -19.31 25.96 49.15
C THR A 14 -18.42 25.27 48.12
N SER A 15 -17.28 24.74 48.62
CA SER A 15 -16.42 23.69 48.01
C SER A 15 -17.09 22.30 47.97
N PRO A 16 -16.52 21.34 47.19
CA PRO A 16 -15.69 20.32 47.85
C PRO A 16 -14.47 19.79 47.05
N ARG A 17 -13.41 19.47 47.83
CA ARG A 17 -12.44 18.36 47.76
C ARG A 17 -11.73 17.96 46.45
N SER A 18 -10.40 18.11 46.48
CA SER A 18 -9.39 17.41 45.69
C SER A 18 -9.07 15.99 46.22
N PRO A 19 -8.68 15.03 45.36
CA PRO A 19 -8.02 13.78 45.78
C PRO A 19 -6.47 13.80 45.58
N PRO A 20 -5.73 12.88 46.23
CA PRO A 20 -4.28 12.97 46.51
C PRO A 20 -3.36 12.28 45.47
N PRO A 21 -2.03 12.47 45.55
CA PRO A 21 -1.05 11.88 44.62
C PRO A 21 -0.49 10.52 45.07
N ASN A 22 -0.04 9.74 44.07
CA ASN A 22 0.76 8.49 44.10
C ASN A 22 0.09 7.17 44.50
N GLN A 23 -0.04 6.25 43.52
CA GLN A 23 0.24 4.81 43.70
C GLN A 23 0.99 4.23 42.48
N SER A 24 2.05 3.50 42.81
CA SER A 24 3.06 2.75 42.06
C SER A 24 2.67 2.09 40.73
N LEU A 25 3.50 2.33 39.71
CA LEU A 25 3.56 1.66 38.41
C LEU A 25 4.37 0.34 38.48
N ALA A 26 4.08 -0.50 39.47
CA ALA A 26 4.81 -1.75 39.73
C ALA A 26 3.86 -2.86 40.21
N GLN A 27 2.91 -3.27 39.36
CA GLN A 27 2.18 -4.54 39.53
C GLN A 27 1.37 -4.93 38.27
N LEU A 28 2.00 -4.92 37.09
CA LEU A 28 1.53 -5.66 35.91
C LEU A 28 2.74 -6.27 35.20
N GLY A 29 3.54 -6.99 35.96
CA GLY A 29 4.56 -7.90 35.46
C GLY A 29 4.17 -9.32 35.89
N ALA A 30 4.12 -10.23 34.92
CA ALA A 30 3.81 -11.66 35.02
C ALA A 30 2.31 -12.02 35.01
N THR A 31 1.76 -12.23 33.81
CA THR A 31 1.40 -13.57 33.30
C THR A 31 1.24 -13.52 31.78
N THR A 32 2.22 -14.07 31.09
CA THR A 32 2.24 -14.35 29.66
C THR A 32 1.54 -15.67 29.34
N ASN A 33 0.97 -15.74 28.13
CA ASN A 33 0.73 -16.95 27.33
C ASN A 33 -0.46 -17.86 27.71
N SER A 34 -1.64 -17.57 27.14
CA SER A 34 -2.67 -18.60 26.94
C SER A 34 -3.34 -18.43 25.56
N PRO A 35 -3.45 -19.50 24.74
CA PRO A 35 -4.24 -19.51 23.49
C PRO A 35 -5.72 -19.15 23.67
N ASP A 36 -6.22 -19.20 24.91
CA ASP A 36 -7.62 -18.90 25.23
C ASP A 36 -7.91 -17.39 25.26
N ALA A 37 -6.92 -16.52 25.50
CA ALA A 37 -7.14 -15.07 25.48
C ALA A 37 -7.46 -14.58 24.05
N THR A 38 -6.82 -15.17 23.04
CA THR A 38 -7.09 -14.89 21.61
C THR A 38 -8.46 -15.44 21.17
N ARG A 39 -8.87 -16.61 21.68
CA ARG A 39 -10.20 -17.18 21.43
C ARG A 39 -11.33 -16.42 22.11
N GLU A 40 -11.13 -15.94 23.33
CA GLU A 40 -12.13 -15.19 24.09
C GLU A 40 -12.35 -13.77 23.51
N PHE A 41 -11.30 -13.15 22.95
CA PHE A 41 -11.40 -11.93 22.18
C PHE A 41 -12.21 -12.14 20.88
N ASN A 42 -11.93 -13.21 20.12
CA ASN A 42 -12.69 -13.55 18.90
C ASN A 42 -14.17 -13.89 19.18
N ARG A 43 -14.50 -14.44 20.35
CA ARG A 43 -15.89 -14.76 20.74
C ARG A 43 -16.69 -13.51 21.10
N LYS A 44 -16.07 -12.45 21.64
CA LYS A 44 -16.72 -11.15 21.89
C LYS A 44 -17.07 -10.39 20.60
N PHE A 45 -16.33 -10.61 19.51
CA PHE A 45 -16.61 -10.02 18.19
C PHE A 45 -17.78 -10.67 17.43
N LYS A 46 -18.21 -11.87 17.85
CA LYS A 46 -19.32 -12.59 17.19
C LYS A 46 -20.70 -12.05 17.56
N ASN A 47 -20.80 -11.19 18.59
CA ASN A 47 -22.07 -10.72 19.17
C ASN A 47 -22.36 -9.23 18.96
N SER A 48 -21.54 -8.48 18.21
CA SER A 48 -21.82 -7.09 17.85
C SER A 48 -22.25 -7.00 16.38
N SER A 49 -23.43 -7.55 16.08
CA SER A 49 -24.18 -7.25 14.86
C SER A 49 -25.16 -6.12 15.17
N GLU A 50 -24.67 -4.88 15.15
CA GLU A 50 -25.55 -3.71 15.07
C GLU A 50 -25.89 -3.49 13.59
N THR A 51 -27.16 -3.66 13.27
CA THR A 51 -27.77 -3.34 11.99
C THR A 51 -27.90 -1.83 11.85
N ASP A 52 -26.90 -1.19 11.24
CA ASP A 52 -27.05 0.18 10.75
C ASP A 52 -27.50 0.17 9.30
N THR A 53 -28.81 0.33 9.11
CA THR A 53 -29.42 0.69 7.85
C THR A 53 -29.06 2.13 7.50
N ASN A 54 -27.95 2.34 6.79
CA ASN A 54 -27.65 3.63 6.15
C ASN A 54 -27.90 3.53 4.64
N SER A 55 -29.12 3.89 4.27
CA SER A 55 -29.57 4.13 2.90
C SER A 55 -29.02 5.47 2.38
N THR A 56 -27.74 5.55 2.03
CA THR A 56 -27.20 6.77 1.40
C THR A 56 -25.92 6.54 0.59
N VAL A 57 -25.94 5.66 -0.41
CA VAL A 57 -25.01 5.73 -1.55
C VAL A 57 -25.71 5.26 -2.83
N ALA A 58 -26.67 6.05 -3.30
CA ALA A 58 -27.07 6.01 -4.70
C ALA A 58 -26.12 6.96 -5.45
N SER A 59 -24.90 6.51 -5.74
CA SER A 59 -23.89 7.27 -6.49
C SER A 59 -23.47 6.44 -7.70
N GLU A 60 -23.99 6.83 -8.86
CA GLU A 60 -23.45 6.56 -10.21
C GLU A 60 -22.92 5.15 -10.48
N VAL A 61 -23.83 4.20 -10.71
CA VAL A 61 -23.48 2.93 -11.36
C VAL A 61 -23.25 3.21 -12.84
N PHE A 62 -22.05 3.66 -13.21
CA PHE A 62 -21.56 3.42 -14.56
C PHE A 62 -21.46 1.91 -14.75
N GLY A 63 -22.01 1.40 -15.85
CA GLY A 63 -21.82 0.00 -16.19
C GLY A 63 -20.33 -0.29 -16.41
N LEU A 64 -19.84 -1.48 -16.04
CA LEU A 64 -18.46 -1.91 -16.30
C LEU A 64 -18.02 -1.67 -17.76
N LEU A 65 -18.95 -1.87 -18.69
CA LEU A 65 -18.71 -1.61 -20.11
C LEU A 65 -18.51 -0.12 -20.42
N GLU A 66 -19.26 0.78 -19.78
CA GLU A 66 -19.15 2.23 -19.98
C GLU A 66 -17.82 2.76 -19.46
N MET A 67 -17.36 2.28 -18.29
CA MET A 67 -16.02 2.62 -17.79
C MET A 67 -14.91 2.18 -18.75
N ILE A 68 -15.01 0.97 -19.32
CA ILE A 68 -14.02 0.53 -20.31
C ILE A 68 -14.07 1.39 -21.58
N GLU A 69 -15.27 1.73 -22.06
CA GLU A 69 -15.48 2.60 -23.23
C GLU A 69 -14.99 4.05 -22.97
N GLU A 70 -14.93 4.51 -21.72
CA GLU A 70 -14.32 5.79 -21.31
C GLU A 70 -12.77 5.72 -21.23
N ILE A 71 -12.24 4.65 -20.64
CA ILE A 71 -10.78 4.48 -20.41
C ILE A 71 -10.05 4.23 -21.73
N GLN A 72 -10.61 3.40 -22.60
CA GLN A 72 -9.96 2.95 -23.83
C GLN A 72 -9.48 4.10 -24.74
N PRO A 73 -10.26 5.16 -25.05
CA PRO A 73 -9.78 6.27 -25.87
C PRO A 73 -8.64 7.06 -25.20
N LYS A 74 -8.65 7.23 -23.87
CA LYS A 74 -7.58 7.90 -23.12
C LYS A 74 -6.27 7.11 -23.22
N ALA A 75 -6.31 5.82 -22.92
CA ALA A 75 -5.15 4.93 -23.02
C ALA A 75 -4.59 4.87 -24.45
N ASN A 76 -5.45 4.79 -25.47
CA ASN A 76 -5.02 4.78 -26.87
C ASN A 76 -4.34 6.08 -27.33
N ARG A 77 -4.79 7.23 -26.82
CA ARG A 77 -4.16 8.52 -27.12
C ARG A 77 -2.75 8.57 -26.54
N MET A 78 -2.61 8.18 -25.27
CA MET A 78 -1.35 8.22 -24.52
C MET A 78 -0.35 7.13 -24.92
N TYR A 79 -0.81 6.00 -25.44
CA TYR A 79 0.06 4.93 -25.94
C TYR A 79 1.08 5.41 -26.99
N ARG A 80 0.78 6.50 -27.72
CA ARG A 80 1.74 7.09 -28.68
C ARG A 80 2.96 7.73 -28.01
N GLU A 81 2.82 8.09 -26.75
CA GLU A 81 3.84 8.77 -25.94
C GLU A 81 4.47 7.80 -24.92
N TYR A 82 3.71 6.79 -24.48
CA TYR A 82 4.10 5.80 -23.48
C TYR A 82 3.84 4.38 -24.00
N ASP A 83 4.87 3.73 -24.55
CA ASP A 83 4.80 2.39 -25.14
C ASP A 83 4.37 1.32 -24.10
N GLU A 84 4.63 1.57 -22.82
CA GLU A 84 4.23 0.74 -21.68
C GLU A 84 2.72 0.54 -21.60
N LEU A 85 1.91 1.44 -22.17
CA LEU A 85 0.44 1.35 -22.17
C LEU A 85 -0.12 0.36 -23.21
N SER A 86 0.71 -0.22 -24.08
CA SER A 86 0.28 -1.19 -25.11
C SER A 86 -0.48 -2.38 -24.51
N SER A 87 0.05 -2.98 -23.44
CA SER A 87 -0.55 -4.11 -22.74
C SER A 87 -1.92 -3.75 -22.16
N LEU A 88 -2.03 -2.57 -21.55
CA LEU A 88 -3.29 -2.06 -21.00
C LEU A 88 -4.37 -1.91 -22.08
N VAL A 89 -4.03 -1.31 -23.23
CA VAL A 89 -4.96 -1.13 -24.36
C VAL A 89 -5.50 -2.48 -24.85
N ASN A 90 -4.61 -3.47 -25.03
CA ASN A 90 -4.99 -4.80 -25.47
C ASN A 90 -5.91 -5.49 -24.45
N LEU A 91 -5.61 -5.35 -23.17
CA LEU A 91 -6.35 -5.97 -22.08
C LEU A 91 -7.75 -5.37 -21.91
N LEU A 92 -7.90 -4.06 -22.03
CA LEU A 92 -9.20 -3.38 -22.05
C LEU A 92 -10.08 -3.89 -23.20
N ALA A 93 -9.50 -4.14 -24.39
CA ALA A 93 -10.22 -4.71 -25.52
C ALA A 93 -10.70 -6.16 -25.27
N GLN A 94 -9.90 -6.97 -24.57
CA GLN A 94 -10.28 -8.31 -24.15
C GLN A 94 -11.45 -8.29 -23.15
N TRP A 95 -11.36 -7.45 -22.11
CA TRP A 95 -12.43 -7.26 -21.13
C TRP A 95 -13.73 -6.77 -21.77
N HIS A 96 -13.64 -5.77 -22.64
CA HIS A 96 -14.77 -5.26 -23.40
C HIS A 96 -15.45 -6.35 -24.24
N THR A 97 -14.66 -7.23 -24.87
CA THR A 97 -15.18 -8.36 -25.65
C THR A 97 -15.89 -9.39 -24.77
N LEU A 98 -15.29 -9.79 -23.65
CA LEU A 98 -15.86 -10.73 -22.69
C LEU A 98 -17.21 -10.23 -22.15
N ILE A 99 -17.26 -8.97 -21.70
CA ILE A 99 -18.47 -8.33 -21.19
C ILE A 99 -19.57 -8.27 -22.27
N LYS A 100 -19.22 -7.93 -23.51
CA LYS A 100 -20.19 -7.91 -24.62
C LYS A 100 -20.70 -9.30 -24.96
N MET A 101 -19.87 -10.34 -24.91
CA MET A 101 -20.29 -11.73 -25.10
C MET A 101 -21.27 -12.17 -24.01
N ASN A 102 -20.95 -11.95 -22.74
CA ASN A 102 -21.81 -12.32 -21.62
C ASN A 102 -23.16 -11.60 -21.66
N LYS A 103 -23.18 -10.29 -22.00
CA LYS A 103 -24.43 -9.54 -22.18
C LYS A 103 -25.31 -10.11 -23.29
N LYS A 104 -24.73 -10.56 -24.41
CA LYS A 104 -25.47 -11.20 -25.51
C LYS A 104 -26.05 -12.55 -25.10
N VAL A 105 -25.27 -13.37 -24.37
CA VAL A 105 -25.73 -14.66 -23.83
C VAL A 105 -26.94 -14.43 -22.91
N SER A 106 -26.81 -13.54 -21.91
CA SER A 106 -27.91 -13.23 -20.98
C SER A 106 -29.17 -12.69 -21.66
N GLN A 107 -29.03 -11.91 -22.74
CA GLN A 107 -30.17 -11.43 -23.53
C GLN A 107 -30.82 -12.53 -24.39
N SER A 108 -30.04 -13.49 -24.89
CA SER A 108 -30.54 -14.63 -25.66
C SER A 108 -31.32 -15.62 -24.79
N THR A 109 -30.84 -15.90 -23.57
CA THR A 109 -31.53 -16.75 -22.59
C THR A 109 -32.85 -16.13 -22.13
N LYS A 110 -32.90 -14.81 -21.93
CA LYS A 110 -34.15 -14.07 -21.63
C LYS A 110 -35.18 -14.13 -22.76
N LYS A 111 -34.74 -14.17 -24.03
CA LYS A 111 -35.65 -14.33 -25.20
C LYS A 111 -36.21 -15.75 -25.36
N GLN A 112 -35.46 -16.78 -24.97
CA GLN A 112 -35.92 -18.17 -25.02
C GLN A 112 -36.87 -18.54 -23.86
N SER A 113 -36.68 -17.93 -22.69
CA SER A 113 -37.56 -18.11 -21.52
C SER A 113 -39.01 -17.67 -21.77
N ILE A 114 -39.23 -16.64 -22.61
CA ILE A 114 -40.58 -16.12 -22.94
C ILE A 114 -41.37 -17.05 -23.90
N HIS A 115 -40.71 -18.02 -24.54
CA HIS A 115 -41.36 -18.97 -25.46
C HIS A 115 -41.52 -20.39 -24.93
N SER A 116 -41.22 -20.65 -23.65
CA SER A 116 -41.39 -21.97 -23.04
C SER A 116 -42.34 -21.91 -21.84
N ILE A 117 -43.59 -21.50 -22.08
CA ILE A 117 -44.72 -21.83 -21.20
C ILE A 117 -45.65 -22.72 -22.01
N ASN A 118 -45.34 -24.01 -22.09
CA ASN A 118 -46.36 -25.06 -22.15
C ASN A 118 -45.74 -26.45 -21.99
N SER A 119 -46.44 -27.26 -21.19
CA SER A 119 -46.30 -28.70 -20.94
C SER A 119 -45.15 -29.18 -20.04
N LEU A 120 -45.49 -29.37 -18.76
CA LEU A 120 -45.02 -30.53 -17.99
C LEU A 120 -45.61 -31.81 -18.62
N PRO A 121 -44.89 -32.94 -18.56
CA PRO A 121 -45.28 -33.93 -17.57
C PRO A 121 -44.12 -34.43 -16.71
N ARG A 122 -44.45 -34.49 -15.43
CA ARG A 122 -43.90 -35.29 -14.34
C ARG A 122 -43.42 -36.68 -14.82
N ASN A 123 -42.14 -37.00 -14.63
CA ASN A 123 -41.63 -38.34 -14.33
C ASN A 123 -40.15 -38.27 -13.92
N HIS A 124 -39.89 -38.58 -12.66
CA HIS A 124 -38.55 -38.92 -12.17
C HIS A 124 -38.19 -40.34 -12.64
N PRO A 125 -36.93 -40.57 -13.01
CA PRO A 125 -36.24 -41.78 -12.63
C PRO A 125 -35.06 -41.44 -11.72
N MET A 126 -35.00 -42.14 -10.59
CA MET A 126 -33.78 -42.30 -9.81
C MET A 126 -32.74 -43.07 -10.62
N THR A 127 -31.50 -42.57 -10.68
CA THR A 127 -30.33 -43.39 -11.03
C THR A 127 -29.13 -43.02 -10.16
N SER A 128 -28.87 -43.91 -9.22
CA SER A 128 -27.60 -44.45 -8.73
C SER A 128 -26.29 -43.69 -8.96
N SER A 129 -25.65 -43.29 -7.86
CA SER A 129 -24.21 -43.10 -7.76
C SER A 129 -23.46 -44.41 -8.00
N THR A 130 -22.41 -44.38 -8.84
CA THR A 130 -21.34 -45.39 -8.85
C THR A 130 -20.00 -44.76 -9.21
N ALA A 131 -19.01 -45.00 -8.33
CA ALA A 131 -17.55 -45.03 -8.50
C ALA A 131 -16.83 -43.71 -8.84
N SER A 132 -15.87 -43.18 -8.06
CA SER A 132 -14.68 -43.73 -7.38
C SER A 132 -13.53 -44.13 -8.31
N ASP A 133 -12.34 -43.66 -7.94
CA ASP A 133 -10.98 -44.02 -8.37
C ASP A 133 -10.47 -43.52 -9.73
N GLU A 134 -9.60 -42.51 -9.69
CA GLU A 134 -8.18 -42.67 -10.05
C GLU A 134 -7.38 -41.45 -9.52
N LEU A 135 -6.67 -41.69 -8.43
CA LEU A 135 -5.55 -40.88 -7.95
C LEU A 135 -4.36 -41.11 -8.89
N ASP A 136 -3.60 -40.06 -9.21
CA ASP A 136 -2.21 -40.24 -9.59
C ASP A 136 -1.34 -39.15 -8.95
N ASP A 137 -0.61 -39.58 -7.93
CA ASP A 137 0.51 -38.89 -7.31
C ASP A 137 1.69 -38.87 -8.30
N THR A 138 2.18 -37.68 -8.65
CA THR A 138 3.59 -37.55 -9.05
C THR A 138 4.22 -36.31 -8.43
N VAL A 139 4.79 -36.55 -7.26
CA VAL A 139 5.87 -35.78 -6.66
C VAL A 139 7.07 -35.78 -7.61
N LEU A 140 7.47 -34.61 -8.10
CA LEU A 140 8.84 -34.37 -8.56
C LEU A 140 9.43 -33.16 -7.83
N ILE A 141 10.15 -33.51 -6.76
CA ILE A 141 11.25 -32.75 -6.18
C ILE A 141 12.30 -32.55 -7.27
N THR A 142 12.61 -31.30 -7.63
CA THR A 142 13.97 -30.77 -7.85
C THR A 142 13.87 -29.36 -8.45
N ASN A 143 14.31 -28.34 -7.70
CA ASN A 143 15.44 -27.51 -8.12
C ASN A 143 15.84 -26.56 -7.00
N GLU A 144 17.02 -26.83 -6.46
CA GLU A 144 17.83 -25.88 -5.71
C GLU A 144 18.06 -24.63 -6.59
N ILE A 145 17.56 -23.49 -6.15
CA ILE A 145 18.08 -22.19 -6.60
C ILE A 145 18.71 -21.55 -5.37
N HIS A 146 20.04 -21.57 -5.36
CA HIS A 146 20.84 -20.75 -4.47
C HIS A 146 20.53 -19.28 -4.73
N SER A 147 19.76 -18.62 -3.86
CA SER A 147 19.76 -17.16 -3.80
C SER A 147 20.91 -16.73 -2.89
N GLU A 148 21.94 -16.18 -3.51
CA GLU A 148 23.02 -15.51 -2.82
C GLU A 148 22.46 -14.24 -2.15
N ASN A 149 22.66 -14.13 -0.84
CA ASN A 149 22.58 -12.92 -0.01
C ASN A 149 21.94 -11.68 -0.65
N ASP A 150 20.61 -11.62 -0.68
CA ASP A 150 19.90 -10.35 -0.78
C ASP A 150 19.97 -9.66 0.59
N SER A 151 20.97 -8.81 0.74
CA SER A 151 21.07 -7.92 1.88
C SER A 151 19.98 -6.87 1.65
N GLY A 152 18.89 -6.89 2.42
CA GLY A 152 17.66 -6.09 2.26
C GLY A 152 17.77 -4.55 2.16
N ILE A 153 18.93 -4.03 1.78
CA ILE A 153 19.21 -2.69 1.27
C ILE A 153 18.45 -2.38 -0.02
N ASP A 154 18.26 -3.33 -0.96
CA ASP A 154 17.48 -3.02 -2.18
C ASP A 154 15.98 -2.88 -1.90
N SER A 155 15.49 -3.48 -0.80
CA SER A 155 14.13 -3.22 -0.28
C SER A 155 13.95 -1.80 0.29
N LEU A 156 15.04 -1.02 0.47
CA LEU A 156 14.98 0.40 0.89
C LEU A 156 14.66 1.34 -0.28
N ARG A 157 14.81 0.91 -1.53
CA ARG A 157 14.43 1.68 -2.72
C ARG A 157 12.92 1.55 -2.96
N GLN A 158 12.10 2.07 -2.04
CA GLN A 158 10.65 2.13 -2.24
C GLN A 158 10.30 2.98 -3.48
N ASN A 159 11.15 3.98 -3.77
CA ASN A 159 11.05 4.88 -4.91
C ASN A 159 12.41 4.92 -5.62
N CYS A 160 12.60 4.14 -6.69
CA CYS A 160 13.69 4.42 -7.62
C CYS A 160 13.42 5.79 -8.22
N SER A 161 14.22 6.79 -7.84
CA SER A 161 14.10 8.12 -8.44
C SER A 161 14.41 8.01 -9.94
N PRO A 162 13.59 8.58 -10.83
CA PRO A 162 13.87 8.54 -12.27
C PRO A 162 15.10 9.37 -12.67
N TYR A 163 15.68 10.14 -11.73
CA TYR A 163 16.86 10.98 -11.96
C TYR A 163 18.19 10.31 -11.60
N VAL A 164 18.26 8.97 -11.55
CA VAL A 164 19.56 8.30 -11.38
C VAL A 164 20.42 8.64 -12.60
N LEU A 165 21.47 9.45 -12.37
CA LEU A 165 22.43 9.81 -13.40
C LEU A 165 23.21 8.55 -13.81
N ASP A 166 22.80 7.97 -14.93
CA ASP A 166 23.36 6.75 -15.49
C ASP A 166 24.83 6.97 -15.89
N GLY A 167 25.74 6.42 -15.09
CA GLY A 167 27.18 6.40 -15.36
C GLY A 167 27.57 5.07 -16.00
N TYR A 168 27.66 5.04 -17.33
CA TYR A 168 28.18 3.91 -18.11
C TYR A 168 29.57 3.44 -17.62
N ASN A 169 29.74 2.12 -17.41
CA ASN A 169 30.73 1.38 -18.22
C ASN A 169 30.61 -0.15 -18.16
N LYS A 170 30.55 -0.74 -19.35
CA LYS A 170 30.99 -2.11 -19.64
C LYS A 170 32.49 -2.22 -19.32
N ASN A 171 32.89 -3.22 -18.54
CA ASN A 171 34.01 -4.12 -18.84
C ASN A 171 34.19 -5.13 -17.69
N GLY A 172 34.22 -6.41 -18.05
CA GLY A 172 34.50 -7.49 -17.11
C GLY A 172 35.94 -7.44 -16.60
N SER A 173 36.13 -7.84 -15.35
CA SER A 173 37.38 -8.45 -14.89
C SER A 173 37.14 -9.30 -13.66
N LYS A 174 37.69 -10.51 -13.73
CA LYS A 174 37.64 -11.58 -12.74
C LYS A 174 38.40 -11.23 -11.46
N GLY A 175 37.83 -11.63 -10.33
CA GLY A 175 38.51 -12.30 -9.22
C GLY A 175 39.24 -11.43 -8.19
N SER A 176 38.83 -11.54 -6.91
CA SER A 176 39.60 -12.27 -5.89
C SER A 176 38.82 -12.35 -4.57
N ARG A 177 38.81 -13.54 -3.97
CA ARG A 177 38.15 -13.92 -2.72
C ARG A 177 39.23 -14.06 -1.64
N GLU A 178 38.99 -13.55 -0.44
CA GLU A 178 39.56 -14.00 0.85
C GLU A 178 38.79 -13.21 1.93
N GLY A 179 37.95 -13.78 2.80
CA GLY A 179 38.19 -14.79 3.84
C GLY A 179 37.93 -14.07 5.19
N ALA A 180 37.05 -14.46 6.10
CA ALA A 180 37.02 -15.75 6.78
C ALA A 180 35.75 -15.95 7.67
N ARG A 181 35.20 -17.18 7.59
CA ARG A 181 34.74 -18.07 8.67
C ARG A 181 33.75 -17.56 9.74
N PHE A 182 32.47 -17.89 9.53
CA PHE A 182 31.53 -18.19 10.62
C PHE A 182 31.58 -19.69 10.97
N ARG A 183 31.71 -20.00 12.27
CA ARG A 183 31.50 -21.35 12.82
C ARG A 183 30.00 -21.58 12.99
N GLN A 184 29.49 -22.63 12.37
CA GLN A 184 28.21 -23.26 12.67
C GLN A 184 28.11 -23.59 14.17
N LEU A 185 26.99 -23.21 14.80
CA LEU A 185 26.46 -23.94 15.95
C LEU A 185 25.03 -24.39 15.64
N LYS A 186 24.88 -25.71 15.55
CA LYS A 186 23.65 -26.44 15.31
C LYS A 186 22.84 -26.54 16.61
N GLU A 187 21.68 -25.88 16.60
CA GLU A 187 20.35 -26.36 17.01
C GLU A 187 20.19 -27.29 18.23
N ARG A 188 19.28 -26.90 19.14
CA ARG A 188 18.30 -27.80 19.76
C ARG A 188 16.96 -27.08 20.00
N ARG A 189 16.03 -27.24 19.06
CA ARG A 189 14.59 -27.02 19.27
C ARG A 189 14.06 -28.05 20.28
N LYS A 190 13.23 -27.61 21.23
CA LYS A 190 12.24 -28.46 21.89
C LYS A 190 10.88 -28.02 21.38
N SER A 191 10.23 -28.87 20.59
CA SER A 191 8.83 -28.74 20.22
C SER A 191 7.95 -29.16 21.40
N LEU A 192 6.80 -28.51 21.52
CA LEU A 192 5.59 -29.15 22.03
C LEU A 192 4.57 -29.02 20.90
N GLY A 193 4.38 -30.12 20.17
CA GLY A 193 3.35 -30.23 19.15
C GLY A 193 2.00 -30.54 19.77
N ALA A 194 0.95 -29.93 19.25
CA ALA A 194 -0.34 -30.57 19.14
C ALA A 194 -0.43 -31.02 17.66
N LEU A 195 -0.30 -32.32 17.41
CA LEU A 195 -0.64 -32.88 16.10
C LEU A 195 -2.16 -32.87 15.99
N MET A 196 -2.71 -32.04 15.10
CA MET A 196 -4.03 -32.29 14.55
C MET A 196 -3.90 -33.40 13.51
N ASP A 197 -4.87 -34.30 13.49
CA ASP A 197 -4.90 -35.45 12.60
C ASP A 197 -5.12 -34.98 11.15
N SER A 198 -4.42 -35.58 10.19
CA SER A 198 -4.48 -35.20 8.78
C SER A 198 -5.90 -35.33 8.22
N ALA A 199 -6.69 -36.26 8.78
CA ALA A 199 -8.10 -36.47 8.42
C ALA A 199 -9.03 -35.37 8.97
N GLU A 200 -8.70 -34.71 10.08
CA GLU A 200 -9.47 -33.56 10.60
C GLU A 200 -9.22 -32.29 9.78
N ILE A 201 -8.00 -32.12 9.29
CA ILE A 201 -7.63 -31.01 8.39
C ILE A 201 -8.36 -31.15 7.06
N GLU A 202 -8.30 -32.33 6.44
CA GLU A 202 -8.96 -32.61 5.16
C GLU A 202 -10.49 -32.49 5.26
N LYS A 203 -11.08 -32.90 6.39
CA LYS A 203 -12.50 -32.69 6.68
C LYS A 203 -12.86 -31.20 6.85
N LEU A 204 -11.99 -30.39 7.45
CA LEU A 204 -12.16 -28.94 7.57
C LEU A 204 -12.10 -28.24 6.20
N TYR A 205 -11.23 -28.71 5.29
CA TYR A 205 -11.17 -28.22 3.91
C TYR A 205 -12.42 -28.63 3.10
N LEU A 206 -12.83 -29.91 3.14
CA LEU A 206 -14.01 -30.38 2.41
C LEU A 206 -15.33 -29.81 2.96
N GLU A 207 -15.48 -29.64 4.27
CA GLU A 207 -16.67 -29.01 4.86
C GLU A 207 -16.71 -27.50 4.57
N SER A 208 -15.56 -26.84 4.37
CA SER A 208 -15.52 -25.46 3.91
C SER A 208 -16.07 -25.31 2.49
N ASP A 209 -15.68 -26.20 1.55
CA ASP A 209 -16.14 -26.17 0.16
C ASP A 209 -17.66 -26.33 0.01
N TYR A 210 -18.28 -27.16 0.85
CA TYR A 210 -19.74 -27.32 0.89
C TYR A 210 -20.48 -26.13 1.53
N PHE A 211 -19.85 -25.48 2.51
CA PHE A 211 -20.37 -24.26 3.11
C PHE A 211 -20.39 -23.09 2.11
N TRP A 212 -19.33 -22.96 1.28
CA TRP A 212 -19.24 -21.94 0.23
C TRP A 212 -20.31 -22.08 -0.86
N GLN A 213 -20.75 -23.29 -1.19
CA GLN A 213 -21.81 -23.50 -2.19
C GLN A 213 -23.20 -23.01 -1.74
N THR A 214 -23.44 -22.88 -0.43
CA THR A 214 -24.78 -22.62 0.09
C THR A 214 -25.03 -21.14 0.40
N ALA A 215 -23.97 -20.35 0.60
CA ALA A 215 -24.06 -18.93 0.93
C ALA A 215 -24.21 -18.00 -0.29
N CYS A 216 -24.11 -18.53 -1.51
CA CYS A 216 -24.18 -17.77 -2.75
C CYS A 216 -25.59 -17.64 -3.36
N ASN A 217 -26.63 -18.16 -2.70
CA ASN A 217 -27.99 -18.17 -3.23
C ASN A 217 -28.83 -16.91 -2.88
N ASP A 218 -28.17 -15.79 -2.58
CA ASP A 218 -28.87 -14.51 -2.44
C ASP A 218 -29.22 -13.96 -3.83
N ASN A 219 -30.53 -13.75 -4.05
CA ASN A 219 -31.22 -13.45 -5.32
C ASN A 219 -30.82 -12.15 -6.07
N ASN A 220 -29.57 -11.70 -6.00
CA ASN A 220 -29.07 -10.47 -6.64
C ASN A 220 -28.23 -10.69 -7.91
N ASP A 221 -28.00 -11.94 -8.32
CA ASP A 221 -27.21 -12.32 -9.51
C ASP A 221 -27.81 -11.90 -10.87
N ASN A 222 -28.97 -11.24 -10.88
CA ASN A 222 -29.66 -10.86 -12.12
C ASN A 222 -29.02 -9.68 -12.88
N HIS A 223 -27.95 -9.08 -12.34
CA HIS A 223 -27.27 -7.90 -12.91
C HIS A 223 -25.74 -8.03 -13.03
N THR A 224 -25.14 -9.19 -12.74
CA THR A 224 -23.69 -9.37 -12.88
C THR A 224 -23.29 -9.54 -14.36
N VAL A 225 -22.14 -9.00 -14.72
CA VAL A 225 -21.62 -8.99 -16.10
C VAL A 225 -20.62 -10.13 -16.30
N THR A 226 -19.89 -10.48 -15.24
CA THR A 226 -18.94 -11.62 -15.23
C THR A 226 -19.55 -12.90 -14.66
N GLY A 227 -20.77 -12.85 -14.11
CA GLY A 227 -21.36 -13.96 -13.36
C GLY A 227 -21.00 -13.98 -11.88
N SER A 228 -20.17 -13.04 -11.40
CA SER A 228 -19.84 -12.86 -9.98
C SER A 228 -19.85 -11.38 -9.62
N SER A 229 -20.61 -11.02 -8.59
CA SER A 229 -20.69 -9.64 -8.08
C SER A 229 -19.38 -9.17 -7.45
N GLU A 230 -18.59 -10.07 -6.84
CA GLU A 230 -17.26 -9.74 -6.31
C GLU A 230 -16.27 -9.45 -7.44
N ILE A 231 -16.24 -10.26 -8.51
CA ILE A 231 -15.38 -10.01 -9.67
C ILE A 231 -15.75 -8.68 -10.33
N ASP A 232 -17.06 -8.42 -10.51
CA ASP A 232 -17.53 -7.15 -11.08
C ASP A 232 -17.09 -5.95 -10.22
N THR A 233 -17.21 -6.05 -8.90
CA THR A 233 -16.80 -4.99 -7.98
C THR A 233 -15.28 -4.80 -7.96
N CYS A 234 -14.49 -5.88 -8.00
CA CYS A 234 -13.04 -5.82 -8.15
C CYS A 234 -12.64 -5.14 -9.46
N LEU A 235 -13.26 -5.53 -10.58
CA LEU A 235 -12.98 -4.94 -11.88
C LEU A 235 -13.30 -3.43 -11.87
N GLN A 236 -14.45 -3.03 -11.31
CA GLN A 236 -14.78 -1.62 -11.15
C GLN A 236 -13.76 -0.86 -10.29
N TYR A 237 -13.27 -1.48 -9.21
CA TYR A 237 -12.25 -0.89 -8.34
C TYR A 237 -10.96 -0.57 -9.12
N HIS A 238 -10.47 -1.52 -9.90
CA HIS A 238 -9.21 -1.39 -10.66
C HIS A 238 -9.37 -0.52 -11.92
N LEU A 239 -10.51 -0.57 -12.61
CA LEU A 239 -10.81 0.35 -13.73
C LEU A 239 -10.83 1.81 -13.28
N ASN A 240 -11.42 2.11 -12.11
CA ASN A 240 -11.39 3.46 -11.55
C ASN A 240 -9.98 3.94 -11.26
N ARG A 241 -9.11 3.06 -10.74
CA ARG A 241 -7.71 3.38 -10.47
C ARG A 241 -6.95 3.68 -11.77
N ILE A 242 -7.15 2.86 -12.80
CA ILE A 242 -6.60 3.11 -14.14
C ILE A 242 -7.05 4.46 -14.69
N LEU A 243 -8.36 4.74 -14.64
CA LEU A 243 -8.91 6.01 -15.13
C LEU A 243 -8.24 7.20 -14.44
N LYS A 244 -8.09 7.14 -13.12
CA LYS A 244 -7.48 8.19 -12.31
C LYS A 244 -5.98 8.37 -12.61
N CYS A 245 -5.22 7.28 -12.79
CA CYS A 245 -3.83 7.37 -13.23
C CYS A 245 -3.72 8.04 -14.61
N LEU A 246 -4.59 7.68 -15.56
CA LEU A 246 -4.62 8.31 -16.89
C LEU A 246 -5.02 9.79 -16.81
N GLU A 247 -5.99 10.16 -15.99
CA GLU A 247 -6.34 11.58 -15.75
C GLU A 247 -5.16 12.36 -15.14
N SER A 248 -4.43 11.76 -14.20
CA SER A 248 -3.22 12.37 -13.65
C SER A 248 -2.13 12.55 -14.70
N LEU A 249 -1.87 11.55 -15.54
CA LEU A 249 -0.93 11.69 -16.67
C LEU A 249 -1.37 12.78 -17.65
N GLU A 250 -2.67 12.89 -17.95
CA GLU A 250 -3.23 13.89 -18.88
C GLU A 250 -3.03 15.32 -18.36
N SER A 251 -2.92 15.47 -17.04
CA SER A 251 -2.73 16.77 -16.38
C SER A 251 -1.28 17.24 -16.33
N ILE A 252 -0.30 16.38 -16.67
CA ILE A 252 1.12 16.75 -16.68
C ILE A 252 1.46 17.41 -18.02
N GLU A 253 2.08 18.58 -17.98
CA GLU A 253 2.49 19.31 -19.18
C GLU A 253 3.56 18.53 -19.97
N THR A 254 3.45 18.53 -21.30
CA THR A 254 4.33 17.73 -22.19
C THR A 254 5.80 18.10 -22.11
N ASP A 255 6.12 19.35 -21.75
CA ASP A 255 7.50 19.86 -21.64
C ASP A 255 8.03 19.87 -20.20
N CYS A 256 7.28 19.28 -19.25
CA CYS A 256 7.66 19.23 -17.84
C CYS A 256 8.97 18.46 -17.64
N PRO A 257 10.05 19.09 -17.13
CA PRO A 257 11.31 18.42 -16.85
C PRO A 257 11.26 17.60 -15.54
N LEU A 258 10.17 17.73 -14.79
CA LEU A 258 9.90 16.97 -13.58
C LEU A 258 9.14 15.69 -13.96
N VAL A 259 9.76 14.52 -13.74
CA VAL A 259 9.29 13.22 -14.26
C VAL A 259 8.87 12.23 -13.16
N TYR A 260 8.88 12.63 -11.88
CA TYR A 260 8.53 11.73 -10.78
C TYR A 260 7.05 11.33 -10.84
N LYS A 261 6.11 12.29 -10.95
CA LYS A 261 4.68 11.96 -11.06
C LYS A 261 4.39 11.13 -12.31
N THR A 262 5.00 11.44 -13.45
CA THR A 262 4.86 10.64 -14.67
C THR A 262 5.33 9.21 -14.44
N SER A 263 6.55 9.02 -13.92
CA SER A 263 7.12 7.70 -13.65
C SER A 263 6.28 6.90 -12.64
N GLU A 264 5.78 7.58 -11.60
CA GLU A 264 4.93 6.98 -10.58
C GLU A 264 3.59 6.51 -11.17
N MET A 265 2.93 7.34 -11.98
CA MET A 265 1.65 6.97 -12.61
C MET A 265 1.81 5.82 -13.62
N LEU A 266 2.89 5.81 -14.41
CA LEU A 266 3.18 4.71 -15.33
C LEU A 266 3.42 3.39 -14.58
N LYS A 267 4.21 3.41 -13.50
CA LYS A 267 4.43 2.23 -12.65
C LYS A 267 3.13 1.72 -12.03
N ARG A 268 2.24 2.62 -11.60
CA ARG A 268 0.91 2.22 -11.11
C ARG A 268 0.07 1.58 -12.22
N LEU A 269 0.05 2.15 -13.42
CA LEU A 269 -0.66 1.58 -14.57
C LEU A 269 -0.13 0.19 -14.95
N GLU A 270 1.18 -0.04 -14.84
CA GLU A 270 1.78 -1.37 -15.03
C GLU A 270 1.21 -2.38 -14.03
N VAL A 271 1.17 -2.04 -12.74
CA VAL A 271 0.60 -2.89 -11.68
C VAL A 271 -0.90 -3.17 -11.91
N GLU A 272 -1.68 -2.14 -12.27
CA GLU A 272 -3.10 -2.30 -12.58
C GLU A 272 -3.32 -3.15 -13.83
N THR A 273 -2.41 -3.09 -14.81
CA THR A 273 -2.47 -3.92 -16.02
C THR A 273 -2.27 -5.39 -15.68
N VAL A 274 -1.29 -5.73 -14.84
CA VAL A 274 -1.10 -7.10 -14.34
C VAL A 274 -2.35 -7.57 -13.58
N THR A 275 -2.89 -6.71 -12.71
CA THR A 275 -4.09 -7.02 -11.93
C THR A 275 -5.32 -7.31 -12.81
N LEU A 276 -5.52 -6.52 -13.87
CA LEU A 276 -6.61 -6.75 -14.82
C LEU A 276 -6.44 -8.08 -15.59
N ASP A 277 -5.21 -8.55 -15.80
CA ASP A 277 -4.95 -9.83 -16.49
C ASP A 277 -5.27 -11.00 -15.57
N ASP A 278 -4.85 -10.93 -14.31
CA ASP A 278 -5.19 -11.93 -13.30
C ASP A 278 -6.71 -12.01 -13.08
N LEU A 279 -7.39 -10.86 -12.96
CA LEU A 279 -8.86 -10.82 -12.89
C LEU A 279 -9.52 -11.42 -14.14
N LEU A 280 -8.95 -11.22 -15.33
CA LEU A 280 -9.51 -11.74 -16.58
C LEU A 280 -9.39 -13.26 -16.62
N ARG A 281 -8.28 -13.81 -16.13
CA ARG A 281 -8.05 -15.25 -15.99
C ARG A 281 -9.09 -15.88 -15.07
N ILE A 282 -9.31 -15.27 -13.90
CA ILE A 282 -10.29 -15.71 -12.90
C ILE A 282 -11.72 -15.62 -13.47
N ALA A 283 -12.07 -14.55 -14.18
CA ALA A 283 -13.39 -14.37 -14.78
C ALA A 283 -13.67 -15.38 -15.91
N LYS A 284 -12.65 -15.81 -16.66
CA LYS A 284 -12.80 -16.85 -17.70
C LYS A 284 -13.03 -18.24 -17.10
N SER A 285 -12.56 -18.51 -15.88
CA SER A 285 -12.79 -19.75 -15.14
C SER A 285 -14.10 -19.79 -14.33
N ALA A 286 -14.99 -18.81 -14.51
CA ALA A 286 -16.12 -18.55 -13.61
C ALA A 286 -17.45 -19.25 -13.96
N PRO A 287 -17.52 -20.60 -13.98
CA PRO A 287 -18.70 -21.26 -13.44
C PRO A 287 -18.50 -21.81 -12.03
N ALA A 288 -17.26 -21.83 -11.51
CA ALA A 288 -16.94 -22.15 -10.12
C ALA A 288 -16.40 -20.90 -9.41
N LEU A 289 -16.83 -20.66 -8.16
CA LEU A 289 -16.25 -19.58 -7.36
C LEU A 289 -14.74 -19.78 -7.24
N PRO A 290 -13.93 -18.72 -7.40
CA PRO A 290 -12.50 -18.84 -7.23
C PRO A 290 -12.17 -19.23 -5.79
N ASN A 291 -11.46 -20.34 -5.60
CA ASN A 291 -10.91 -20.68 -4.30
C ASN A 291 -9.89 -19.60 -3.92
N ILE A 292 -10.16 -18.85 -2.86
CA ILE A 292 -9.33 -17.70 -2.45
C ILE A 292 -7.87 -18.10 -2.17
N SER A 293 -7.61 -19.31 -1.68
CA SER A 293 -6.25 -19.81 -1.46
C SER A 293 -5.50 -20.01 -2.78
N ASN A 294 -6.20 -20.48 -3.81
CA ASN A 294 -5.64 -20.60 -5.16
C ASN A 294 -5.37 -19.22 -5.75
N VAL A 295 -6.30 -18.27 -5.62
CA VAL A 295 -6.09 -16.88 -6.07
C VAL A 295 -4.88 -16.26 -5.41
N LEU A 296 -4.76 -16.36 -4.08
CA LEU A 296 -3.61 -15.86 -3.32
C LEU A 296 -2.28 -16.49 -3.76
N THR A 297 -2.30 -17.77 -4.11
CA THR A 297 -1.13 -18.47 -4.64
C THR A 297 -0.78 -17.99 -6.05
N GLU A 298 -1.78 -17.83 -6.92
CA GLU A 298 -1.60 -17.35 -8.30
C GLU A 298 -1.05 -15.92 -8.37
N ILE A 299 -1.46 -15.05 -7.45
CA ILE A 299 -0.94 -13.67 -7.35
C ILE A 299 0.34 -13.56 -6.52
N GLU A 300 0.94 -14.69 -6.14
CA GLU A 300 2.23 -14.80 -5.44
C GLU A 300 2.25 -14.12 -4.06
N ALA A 301 1.14 -14.18 -3.31
CA ALA A 301 1.09 -13.67 -1.94
C ALA A 301 1.97 -14.53 -1.01
N CYS A 302 2.81 -13.89 -0.19
CA CYS A 302 3.60 -14.61 0.81
C CYS A 302 2.73 -15.09 1.99
N PRO A 303 3.14 -16.13 2.75
CA PRO A 303 2.31 -16.76 3.77
C PRO A 303 1.71 -15.80 4.80
N GLU A 304 2.48 -14.81 5.25
CA GLU A 304 2.04 -13.81 6.22
C GLU A 304 0.95 -12.90 5.65
N VAL A 305 1.07 -12.52 4.37
CA VAL A 305 0.07 -11.72 3.66
C VAL A 305 -1.19 -12.55 3.41
N GLN A 306 -1.04 -13.84 3.07
CA GLN A 306 -2.16 -14.77 2.96
C GLN A 306 -2.91 -14.89 4.29
N GLU A 307 -2.19 -15.07 5.40
CA GLU A 307 -2.77 -15.19 6.73
C GLU A 307 -3.58 -13.94 7.12
N ILE A 308 -3.06 -12.73 6.86
CA ILE A 308 -3.78 -11.47 7.09
C ILE A 308 -5.07 -11.43 6.27
N TRP A 309 -5.00 -11.76 4.98
CA TRP A 309 -6.16 -11.69 4.09
C TRP A 309 -7.24 -12.71 4.48
N LEU A 310 -6.84 -13.97 4.63
CA LEU A 310 -7.72 -15.07 5.00
C LEU A 310 -8.39 -14.83 6.36
N SER A 311 -7.63 -14.35 7.37
CA SER A 311 -8.17 -14.00 8.69
C SER A 311 -9.16 -12.83 8.63
N THR A 312 -9.06 -11.97 7.61
CA THR A 312 -10.00 -10.88 7.38
C THR A 312 -11.27 -11.35 6.68
N CYS A 313 -11.12 -12.19 5.65
CA CYS A 313 -12.20 -12.51 4.72
C CYS A 313 -13.10 -13.66 5.19
N TYR A 314 -12.55 -14.65 5.91
CA TYR A 314 -13.33 -15.79 6.42
C TYR A 314 -14.51 -15.38 7.32
N PRO A 315 -14.35 -14.48 8.32
CA PRO A 315 -15.48 -14.06 9.15
C PRO A 315 -16.55 -13.26 8.41
N LEU A 316 -16.22 -12.72 7.23
CA LEU A 316 -17.08 -11.85 6.43
C LEU A 316 -17.81 -12.60 5.31
N ASN A 317 -17.47 -13.88 5.08
CA ASN A 317 -17.96 -14.66 3.95
C ASN A 317 -17.73 -13.94 2.60
N SER A 318 -16.56 -13.32 2.45
CA SER A 318 -16.12 -12.67 1.21
C SER A 318 -14.75 -13.20 0.80
N SER A 319 -14.39 -13.10 -0.49
CA SER A 319 -13.13 -13.62 -1.00
C SER A 319 -12.21 -12.51 -1.52
N LEU A 320 -12.68 -11.72 -2.48
CA LEU A 320 -11.82 -10.81 -3.24
C LEU A 320 -11.82 -9.38 -2.68
N ILE A 321 -12.77 -9.04 -1.79
CA ILE A 321 -12.97 -7.67 -1.30
C ILE A 321 -13.24 -7.68 0.20
N VAL A 322 -12.61 -6.77 0.95
CA VAL A 322 -12.87 -6.64 2.40
C VAL A 322 -12.97 -5.17 2.82
N PRO A 323 -13.69 -4.85 3.92
CA PRO A 323 -13.65 -3.52 4.51
C PRO A 323 -12.27 -3.19 5.09
N LYS A 324 -11.78 -1.98 4.81
CA LYS A 324 -10.45 -1.52 5.23
C LYS A 324 -10.25 -1.56 6.74
N ASP A 325 -11.28 -1.25 7.53
CA ASP A 325 -11.19 -1.26 9.00
C ASP A 325 -10.97 -2.67 9.57
N LYS A 326 -11.57 -3.68 8.93
CA LYS A 326 -11.38 -5.09 9.30
C LYS A 326 -9.98 -5.55 8.93
N LEU A 327 -9.51 -5.21 7.73
CA LEU A 327 -8.14 -5.49 7.31
C LEU A 327 -7.10 -4.81 8.21
N LYS A 328 -7.29 -3.53 8.54
CA LYS A 328 -6.45 -2.76 9.46
C LYS A 328 -6.30 -3.45 10.81
N THR A 329 -7.38 -4.02 11.33
CA THR A 329 -7.36 -4.76 12.59
C THR A 329 -6.49 -6.02 12.47
N GLN A 330 -6.63 -6.79 11.39
CA GLN A 330 -5.80 -7.99 11.17
C GLN A 330 -4.33 -7.65 10.93
N ILE A 331 -4.03 -6.59 10.16
CA ILE A 331 -2.68 -6.08 9.98
C ILE A 331 -2.05 -5.77 11.35
N LYS A 332 -2.74 -5.01 12.21
CA LYS A 332 -2.24 -4.66 13.54
C LYS A 332 -1.89 -5.90 14.38
N LEU A 333 -2.75 -6.91 14.38
CA LEU A 333 -2.52 -8.15 15.13
C LEU A 333 -1.30 -8.89 14.62
N GLN A 334 -1.15 -8.99 13.30
CA GLN A 334 -0.07 -9.77 12.70
C GLN A 334 1.29 -9.08 12.77
N ILE A 335 1.36 -7.74 12.66
CA ILE A 335 2.64 -7.03 12.72
C ILE A 335 3.10 -6.69 14.14
N ALA A 336 2.24 -6.88 15.16
CA ALA A 336 2.52 -6.46 16.53
C ALA A 336 3.82 -7.08 17.07
N HIS A 337 3.98 -8.39 16.88
CA HIS A 337 5.13 -9.11 17.39
C HIS A 337 6.47 -8.69 16.74
N ILE A 338 6.43 -8.18 15.50
CA ILE A 338 7.60 -7.66 14.78
C ILE A 338 7.93 -6.25 15.29
N THR A 339 6.91 -5.38 15.31
CA THR A 339 7.12 -3.95 15.59
C THR A 339 7.39 -3.68 17.08
N GLU A 340 6.69 -4.33 18.00
CA GLU A 340 6.83 -4.06 19.44
C GLU A 340 8.20 -4.45 20.01
N GLN A 341 8.87 -5.43 19.39
CA GLN A 341 10.20 -5.86 19.81
C GLN A 341 11.25 -4.75 19.65
N ILE A 342 11.11 -3.92 18.60
CA ILE A 342 12.11 -2.92 18.21
C ILE A 342 11.62 -1.50 18.50
N TYR A 343 10.35 -1.22 18.21
CA TYR A 343 9.72 0.09 18.30
C TYR A 343 8.43 0.05 19.12
N PRO A 344 8.54 0.06 20.47
CA PRO A 344 7.38 0.03 21.35
C PRO A 344 6.38 1.16 21.02
N HIS A 345 5.09 0.84 21.05
CA HIS A 345 3.98 1.76 20.77
C HIS A 345 3.80 2.21 19.31
N LEU A 346 4.64 1.77 18.36
CA LEU A 346 4.50 2.16 16.95
C LEU A 346 3.62 1.23 16.11
N VAL A 347 3.14 0.09 16.62
CA VAL A 347 2.28 -0.87 15.89
C VAL A 347 1.12 -0.18 15.18
N SER A 348 0.39 0.68 15.89
CA SER A 348 -0.74 1.37 15.29
C SER A 348 -0.34 2.36 14.20
N ARG A 349 0.83 3.01 14.34
CA ARG A 349 1.36 3.94 13.32
C ARG A 349 1.86 3.18 12.09
N VAL A 350 2.52 2.04 12.26
CA VAL A 350 2.96 1.16 11.16
C VAL A 350 1.76 0.61 10.39
N ALA A 351 0.75 0.09 11.10
CA ALA A 351 -0.49 -0.36 10.46
C ALA A 351 -1.20 0.77 9.71
N GLU A 352 -1.23 1.99 10.26
CA GLU A 352 -1.75 3.16 9.56
C GLU A 352 -0.96 3.46 8.28
N SER A 353 0.36 3.35 8.32
CA SER A 353 1.20 3.54 7.14
C SER A 353 0.87 2.51 6.05
N ILE A 354 0.61 1.24 6.39
CA ILE A 354 0.18 0.23 5.41
C ILE A 354 -1.20 0.58 4.82
N ILE A 355 -2.15 0.99 5.66
CA ILE A 355 -3.46 1.43 5.18
C ILE A 355 -3.36 2.69 4.31
N ARG A 356 -2.42 3.60 4.61
CA ARG A 356 -2.17 4.78 3.78
C ARG A 356 -1.67 4.42 2.39
N LEU A 357 -0.87 3.36 2.25
CA LEU A 357 -0.46 2.84 0.94
C LEU A 357 -1.66 2.35 0.11
N LEU A 358 -2.74 1.91 0.75
CA LEU A 358 -4.01 1.54 0.09
C LEU A 358 -4.92 2.74 -0.24
N ASN A 359 -4.65 3.90 0.36
CA ASN A 359 -5.36 5.16 0.13
C ASN A 359 -4.53 6.07 -0.79
N ASP A 360 -3.91 5.49 -1.81
CA ASP A 360 -3.06 6.26 -2.71
C ASP A 360 -3.82 7.45 -3.36
N ASN A 361 -3.08 8.48 -3.79
CA ASN A 361 -3.66 9.71 -4.37
C ASN A 361 -4.57 9.47 -5.61
N VAL A 362 -4.62 8.25 -6.12
CA VAL A 362 -5.38 7.83 -7.30
C VAL A 362 -6.80 7.40 -6.92
N GLN A 363 -7.06 7.01 -5.67
CA GLN A 363 -8.39 6.59 -5.23
C GLN A 363 -8.95 7.50 -4.13
N LYS A 364 -10.19 8.00 -4.32
CA LYS A 364 -10.97 8.59 -3.22
C LYS A 364 -11.15 7.56 -2.11
N GLU A 365 -11.32 8.01 -0.88
CA GLU A 365 -11.44 7.18 0.32
C GLU A 365 -12.56 6.13 0.18
N THR A 366 -12.19 4.94 -0.32
CA THR A 366 -13.09 3.79 -0.45
C THR A 366 -13.13 3.05 0.88
N SER A 367 -14.30 2.58 1.30
CA SER A 367 -14.45 1.78 2.52
C SER A 367 -13.88 0.36 2.37
N ASN A 368 -13.72 -0.11 1.12
CA ASN A 368 -13.31 -1.46 0.79
C ASN A 368 -11.98 -1.47 0.02
N VAL A 369 -11.30 -2.62 0.07
CA VAL A 369 -10.04 -2.90 -0.64
C VAL A 369 -10.10 -4.29 -1.26
N THR A 370 -9.42 -4.47 -2.40
CA THR A 370 -9.32 -5.75 -3.11
C THR A 370 -8.08 -6.54 -2.68
N VAL A 371 -8.13 -7.86 -2.84
CA VAL A 371 -7.00 -8.75 -2.54
C VAL A 371 -5.76 -8.36 -3.36
N PHE A 372 -5.96 -8.01 -4.63
CA PHE A 372 -4.88 -7.62 -5.55
C PHE A 372 -4.16 -6.35 -5.09
N HIS A 373 -4.91 -5.33 -4.66
CA HIS A 373 -4.29 -4.09 -4.19
C HIS A 373 -3.52 -4.31 -2.88
N PHE A 374 -4.08 -5.10 -1.95
CA PHE A 374 -3.40 -5.43 -0.70
C PHE A 374 -2.13 -6.23 -0.93
N VAL A 375 -2.20 -7.32 -1.70
CA VAL A 375 -1.02 -8.15 -2.02
C VAL A 375 0.02 -7.34 -2.79
N GLY A 376 -0.42 -6.46 -3.69
CA GLY A 376 0.45 -5.60 -4.49
C GLY A 376 1.40 -4.72 -3.66
N ILE A 377 1.03 -4.35 -2.42
CA ILE A 377 1.91 -3.59 -1.51
C ILE A 377 3.17 -4.40 -1.13
N PHE A 378 3.02 -5.71 -0.99
CA PHE A 378 4.07 -6.61 -0.49
C PHE A 378 4.78 -7.36 -1.62
N LYS A 379 4.30 -7.27 -2.86
CA LYS A 379 4.89 -7.99 -3.99
C LYS A 379 6.36 -7.62 -4.17
N GLY A 380 7.22 -8.64 -4.24
CA GLY A 380 8.67 -8.50 -4.34
C GLY A 380 9.36 -8.04 -3.04
N ARG A 381 8.68 -8.06 -1.89
CA ARG A 381 9.24 -7.64 -0.59
C ARG A 381 9.22 -8.79 0.40
N HIS A 382 10.27 -8.89 1.21
CA HIS A 382 10.27 -9.78 2.38
C HIS A 382 9.43 -9.15 3.50
N PHE A 383 8.42 -9.88 3.99
CA PHE A 383 7.41 -9.34 4.90
C PHE A 383 8.02 -8.75 6.18
N GLU A 384 8.70 -9.55 7.00
CA GLU A 384 9.24 -9.07 8.29
C GLU A 384 10.21 -7.89 8.14
N PRO A 385 11.27 -7.95 7.28
CA PRO A 385 12.16 -6.81 7.09
C PRO A 385 11.44 -5.56 6.59
N TYR A 386 10.43 -5.73 5.74
CA TYR A 386 9.64 -4.61 5.25
C TYR A 386 8.85 -3.94 6.38
N ILE A 387 8.23 -4.72 7.26
CA ILE A 387 7.53 -4.21 8.45
C ILE A 387 8.49 -3.52 9.42
N GLU A 388 9.67 -4.10 9.68
CA GLU A 388 10.70 -3.48 10.52
C GLU A 388 11.15 -2.12 9.96
N ASN A 389 11.36 -2.05 8.64
CA ASN A 389 11.72 -0.81 7.96
C ASN A 389 10.60 0.25 8.06
N MET A 390 9.34 -0.15 7.94
CA MET A 390 8.21 0.76 8.19
C MET A 390 8.15 1.23 9.65
N GLY A 391 8.50 0.37 10.60
CA GLY A 391 8.69 0.73 12.01
C GLY A 391 9.78 1.77 12.21
N HIS A 392 10.93 1.58 11.54
CA HIS A 392 12.04 2.54 11.57
C HIS A 392 11.64 3.89 10.97
N ASP A 393 10.96 3.90 9.83
CA ASP A 393 10.49 5.13 9.18
C ASP A 393 9.47 5.87 10.07
N ALA A 394 8.48 5.14 10.61
CA ALA A 394 7.53 5.69 11.55
C ALA A 394 8.20 6.29 12.80
N TRP A 395 9.27 5.67 13.30
CA TRP A 395 10.07 6.19 14.41
C TRP A 395 10.78 7.49 14.03
N MET A 396 11.46 7.55 12.88
CA MET A 396 12.15 8.75 12.40
C MET A 396 11.17 9.90 12.24
N VAL A 397 10.08 9.68 11.51
CA VAL A 397 9.06 10.70 11.28
C VAL A 397 8.46 11.19 12.61
N THR A 398 8.14 10.29 13.55
CA THR A 398 7.61 10.67 14.87
C THR A 398 8.56 11.62 15.61
N LEU A 399 9.88 11.41 15.52
CA LEU A 399 10.85 12.28 16.18
C LEU A 399 11.04 13.61 15.45
N LEU A 400 11.06 13.60 14.11
CA LEU A 400 11.15 14.81 13.31
C LEU A 400 9.92 15.72 13.51
N ASP A 401 8.73 15.13 13.58
CA ASP A 401 7.45 15.82 13.85
C ASP A 401 7.42 16.56 15.19
N THR A 402 8.27 16.19 16.16
CA THR A 402 8.33 16.91 17.45
C THR A 402 8.90 18.31 17.33
N GLU A 403 9.67 18.58 16.26
CA GLU A 403 10.44 19.80 16.06
C GLU A 403 11.33 20.16 17.28
N GLN A 404 11.69 19.16 18.10
CA GLN A 404 12.61 19.32 19.22
C GLN A 404 14.04 19.08 18.75
N ILE A 405 14.92 20.07 18.99
CA ILE A 405 16.33 20.04 18.57
C ILE A 405 17.02 18.71 18.92
N GLN A 406 16.82 18.20 20.14
CA GLN A 406 17.45 16.96 20.60
C GLN A 406 16.95 15.72 19.85
N LYS A 407 15.66 15.69 19.48
CA LYS A 407 15.04 14.58 18.75
C LYS A 407 15.42 14.60 17.28
N VAL A 408 15.45 15.79 16.66
CA VAL A 408 15.95 15.96 15.29
C VAL A 408 17.43 15.57 15.20
N ALA A 409 18.27 16.05 16.13
CA ALA A 409 19.67 15.67 16.20
C ALA A 409 19.84 14.15 16.33
N GLN A 410 19.02 13.48 17.15
CA GLN A 410 19.05 12.02 17.28
C GLN A 410 18.79 11.29 15.96
N VAL A 411 17.81 11.74 15.16
CA VAL A 411 17.52 11.15 13.85
C VAL A 411 18.69 11.41 12.89
N VAL A 412 19.14 12.66 12.80
CA VAL A 412 20.21 13.08 11.89
C VAL A 412 21.54 12.37 12.19
N ASP A 413 21.89 12.19 13.46
CA ASP A 413 23.10 11.48 13.88
C ASP A 413 23.05 10.01 13.45
N ARG A 414 21.87 9.38 13.53
CA ARG A 414 21.67 8.01 13.04
C ARG A 414 21.79 7.92 11.52
N LEU A 415 21.19 8.87 10.78
CA LEU A 415 21.29 8.93 9.32
C LEU A 415 22.73 9.16 8.85
N SER A 416 23.49 10.00 9.55
CA SER A 416 24.90 10.29 9.22
C SER A 416 25.80 9.05 9.30
N ASN A 417 25.40 8.02 10.06
CA ASN A 417 26.14 6.77 10.21
C ASN A 417 25.75 5.69 9.18
N VAL A 418 24.78 5.96 8.31
CA VAL A 418 24.27 5.01 7.32
C VAL A 418 24.47 5.59 5.92
N PRO A 419 25.29 4.98 5.05
CA PRO A 419 25.56 5.50 3.70
C PRO A 419 24.43 5.12 2.72
N VAL A 420 23.16 5.22 3.16
CA VAL A 420 21.98 4.88 2.37
C VAL A 420 20.99 6.04 2.48
N VAL A 421 20.33 6.35 1.36
CA VAL A 421 19.32 7.40 1.34
C VAL A 421 18.14 7.03 2.25
N PRO A 422 17.70 7.96 3.13
CA PRO A 422 16.50 7.78 3.93
C PRO A 422 15.24 7.63 3.05
N PRO A 423 14.17 7.00 3.56
CA PRO A 423 12.88 6.98 2.88
C PRO A 423 12.41 8.38 2.49
N LEU A 424 11.72 8.49 1.35
CA LEU A 424 11.29 9.77 0.78
C LEU A 424 10.44 10.60 1.77
N GLU A 425 9.60 9.94 2.56
CA GLU A 425 8.79 10.60 3.59
C GLU A 425 9.66 11.19 4.71
N SER A 426 10.66 10.44 5.21
CA SER A 426 11.64 10.98 6.16
C SER A 426 12.41 12.18 5.58
N LEU A 427 12.79 12.14 4.30
CA LEU A 427 13.43 13.27 3.60
C LEU A 427 12.49 14.48 3.46
N LYS A 428 11.21 14.25 3.20
CA LYS A 428 10.17 15.28 3.19
C LYS A 428 10.12 15.99 4.54
N HIS A 429 10.08 15.27 5.65
CA HIS A 429 10.09 15.88 6.99
C HIS A 429 11.38 16.67 7.26
N LEU A 430 12.56 16.18 6.84
CA LEU A 430 13.80 16.97 6.91
C LEU A 430 13.73 18.25 6.06
N GLY A 431 13.15 18.18 4.87
CA GLY A 431 12.90 19.34 4.00
C GLY A 431 11.97 20.36 4.66
N VAL A 432 10.85 19.90 5.23
CA VAL A 432 9.91 20.77 5.96
C VAL A 432 10.62 21.49 7.12
N LEU A 433 11.49 20.80 7.86
CA LEU A 433 12.29 21.43 8.91
C LEU A 433 13.25 22.50 8.37
N LEU A 434 13.84 22.32 7.18
CA LEU A 434 14.60 23.39 6.51
C LEU A 434 13.70 24.57 6.10
N ALA A 435 12.47 24.28 5.66
CA ALA A 435 11.52 25.29 5.21
C ALA A 435 11.09 26.22 6.35
N ARG A 436 10.67 25.64 7.48
CA ARG A 436 9.98 26.36 8.57
C ARG A 436 10.57 26.20 9.97
N GLY A 437 11.56 25.32 10.15
CA GLY A 437 12.13 25.02 11.46
C GLY A 437 12.90 26.19 12.08
N ASP A 438 13.11 26.12 13.41
CA ASP A 438 14.05 26.99 14.13
C ASP A 438 15.42 26.95 13.43
N PHE A 439 16.09 28.09 13.34
CA PHE A 439 17.42 28.23 12.76
C PHE A 439 18.40 27.13 13.21
N ARG A 440 18.36 26.74 14.49
CA ARG A 440 19.21 25.68 15.05
C ARG A 440 18.88 24.29 14.48
N ILE A 441 17.60 24.02 14.22
CA ILE A 441 17.16 22.76 13.59
C ILE A 441 17.59 22.75 12.13
N SER A 442 17.38 23.85 11.42
CA SER A 442 17.82 23.99 10.03
C SER A 442 19.33 23.78 9.88
N MET A 443 20.15 24.30 10.81
CA MET A 443 21.60 24.06 10.83
C MET A 443 21.95 22.57 10.98
N ILE A 444 21.23 21.83 11.83
CA ILE A 444 21.48 20.39 12.03
C ILE A 444 21.20 19.62 10.74
N VAL A 445 20.06 19.89 10.09
CA VAL A 445 19.69 19.23 8.84
C VAL A 445 20.65 19.63 7.72
N GLU A 446 20.98 20.91 7.60
CA GLU A 446 21.94 21.42 6.61
C GLU A 446 23.32 20.76 6.77
N GLN A 447 23.81 20.62 8.00
CA GLN A 447 25.09 19.99 8.26
C GLN A 447 25.13 18.53 7.77
N TYR A 448 24.04 17.78 7.92
CA TYR A 448 23.92 16.43 7.38
C TYR A 448 23.93 16.43 5.85
N LEU A 449 23.14 17.28 5.21
CA LEU A 449 23.09 17.36 3.75
C LEU A 449 24.43 17.79 3.14
N ARG A 450 25.16 18.72 3.77
CA ARG A 450 26.50 19.15 3.31
C ARG A 450 27.56 18.05 3.40
N GLN A 451 27.37 17.03 4.25
CA GLN A 451 28.29 15.91 4.38
C GLN A 451 28.06 14.82 3.32
N ALA A 452 26.93 14.86 2.60
CA ALA A 452 26.64 13.90 1.56
C ALA A 452 27.67 13.98 0.43
N SER A 453 28.18 12.82 0.00
CA SER A 453 29.15 12.72 -1.08
C SER A 453 28.98 11.41 -1.86
N GLY A 454 29.57 11.35 -3.07
CA GLY A 454 29.50 10.16 -3.93
C GLY A 454 28.07 9.76 -4.27
N HIS A 455 27.77 8.47 -4.14
CA HIS A 455 26.44 7.92 -4.45
C HIS A 455 25.33 8.48 -3.55
N LEU A 456 25.62 8.71 -2.26
CA LEU A 456 24.64 9.29 -1.33
C LEU A 456 24.18 10.67 -1.78
N LEU A 457 25.10 11.53 -2.22
CA LEU A 457 24.76 12.86 -2.75
C LEU A 457 23.88 12.75 -4.00
N SER A 458 24.23 11.85 -4.92
CA SER A 458 23.43 11.64 -6.14
C SER A 458 22.02 11.17 -5.81
N ASP A 459 21.89 10.18 -4.93
CA ASP A 459 20.58 9.64 -4.57
C ASP A 459 19.74 10.69 -3.80
N LEU A 460 20.35 11.48 -2.89
CA LEU A 460 19.66 12.58 -2.20
C LEU A 460 19.21 13.68 -3.16
N LEU A 461 20.05 14.08 -4.12
CA LEU A 461 19.69 15.04 -5.16
C LEU A 461 18.45 14.55 -5.92
N SER A 462 18.49 13.29 -6.38
CA SER A 462 17.41 12.65 -7.11
C SER A 462 16.13 12.53 -6.26
N SER A 463 16.22 12.26 -4.96
CA SER A 463 15.07 12.23 -4.04
C SER A 463 14.45 13.60 -3.79
N TYR A 464 15.27 14.64 -3.59
CA TYR A 464 14.74 16.00 -3.42
C TYR A 464 14.17 16.59 -4.72
N LEU A 465 14.65 16.17 -5.89
CA LEU A 465 13.97 16.46 -7.16
C LEU A 465 12.56 15.86 -7.21
N CYS A 466 12.36 14.63 -6.72
CA CYS A 466 11.02 14.05 -6.62
C CYS A 466 10.10 14.88 -5.72
N LEU A 467 10.63 15.42 -4.62
CA LEU A 467 9.86 16.24 -3.68
C LEU A 467 9.48 17.63 -4.21
N LEU A 468 10.04 18.07 -5.35
CA LEU A 468 9.54 19.26 -6.06
C LEU A 468 8.15 19.05 -6.66
N GLU A 469 7.69 17.80 -6.77
CA GLU A 469 6.36 17.47 -7.28
C GLU A 469 5.35 17.16 -6.15
N ASP A 470 5.74 17.30 -4.88
CA ASP A 470 4.87 17.05 -3.72
C ASP A 470 3.68 18.02 -3.67
N ASP A 471 2.54 17.54 -3.18
CA ASP A 471 1.30 18.33 -3.14
C ASP A 471 1.37 19.49 -2.12
N THR A 472 2.26 19.40 -1.12
CA THR A 472 2.40 20.41 -0.06
C THR A 472 3.48 21.44 -0.36
N THR A 473 3.15 22.72 -0.17
CA THR A 473 4.07 23.85 -0.38
C THR A 473 5.33 23.75 0.49
N ASP A 474 5.18 23.35 1.76
CA ASP A 474 6.31 23.23 2.69
C ASP A 474 7.32 22.16 2.23
N ALA A 475 6.84 21.04 1.68
CA ALA A 475 7.71 19.99 1.17
C ALA A 475 8.49 20.47 -0.07
N ARG A 476 7.82 21.14 -1.02
CA ARG A 476 8.48 21.69 -2.22
C ARG A 476 9.49 22.77 -1.88
N LEU A 477 9.14 23.70 -0.98
CA LEU A 477 10.07 24.72 -0.50
C LEU A 477 11.26 24.11 0.25
N GLY A 478 11.01 23.11 1.09
CA GLY A 478 12.02 22.34 1.80
C GLY A 478 12.98 21.62 0.85
N ALA A 479 12.44 21.03 -0.21
CA ALA A 479 13.21 20.40 -1.28
C ALA A 479 14.10 21.40 -2.02
N LEU A 480 13.58 22.59 -2.38
CA LEU A 480 14.40 23.64 -2.98
C LEU A 480 15.54 24.08 -2.07
N LYS A 481 15.30 24.22 -0.76
CA LYS A 481 16.36 24.56 0.20
C LYS A 481 17.43 23.47 0.29
N ALA A 482 17.03 22.19 0.30
CA ALA A 482 17.97 21.07 0.25
C ALA A 482 18.79 21.07 -1.06
N LEU A 483 18.15 21.28 -2.21
CA LEU A 483 18.81 21.35 -3.51
C LEU A 483 19.78 22.54 -3.62
N ALA A 484 19.45 23.69 -3.00
CA ALA A 484 20.35 24.83 -2.90
C ALA A 484 21.60 24.54 -2.05
N ILE A 485 21.49 23.67 -1.04
CA ILE A 485 22.66 23.23 -0.24
C ILE A 485 23.61 22.37 -1.06
N PHE A 486 23.08 21.53 -1.96
CA PHE A 486 23.90 20.68 -2.84
C PHE A 486 24.59 21.45 -3.97
N ASP A 487 24.11 22.66 -4.28
CA ASP A 487 24.72 23.59 -5.24
C ASP A 487 25.10 22.93 -6.58
N ASN A 488 24.15 22.20 -7.17
CA ASN A 488 24.38 21.45 -8.40
C ASN A 488 23.76 22.17 -9.61
N PRO A 489 24.54 22.74 -10.53
CA PRO A 489 23.99 23.49 -11.67
C PRO A 489 23.28 22.60 -12.71
N ARG A 490 23.45 21.27 -12.66
CA ARG A 490 22.85 20.34 -13.63
C ARG A 490 21.32 20.25 -13.52
N ILE A 491 20.76 20.66 -12.39
CA ILE A 491 19.30 20.67 -12.17
C ILE A 491 18.65 22.01 -12.56
N SER A 492 19.40 22.92 -13.19
CA SER A 492 18.90 24.26 -13.55
C SER A 492 17.61 24.21 -14.35
N LYS A 493 17.47 23.28 -15.30
CA LYS A 493 16.22 23.10 -16.08
C LYS A 493 15.01 22.84 -15.18
N GLN A 494 15.15 21.97 -14.18
CA GLN A 494 14.10 21.65 -13.21
C GLN A 494 13.79 22.87 -12.34
N ILE A 495 14.80 23.59 -11.86
CA ILE A 495 14.61 24.78 -11.03
C ILE A 495 13.96 25.93 -11.81
N THR A 496 14.33 26.14 -13.08
CA THR A 496 13.68 27.11 -13.98
C THR A 496 12.19 26.79 -14.14
N TYR A 497 11.85 25.53 -14.39
CA TYR A 497 10.45 25.13 -14.49
C TYR A 497 9.68 25.43 -13.19
N VAL A 498 10.24 25.09 -12.02
CA VAL A 498 9.62 25.42 -10.72
C VAL A 498 9.47 26.93 -10.52
N ALA A 499 10.47 27.73 -10.90
CA ALA A 499 10.43 29.19 -10.78
C ALA A 499 9.29 29.82 -11.60
N GLU A 500 8.94 29.21 -12.73
CA GLU A 500 7.95 29.72 -13.68
C GLU A 500 6.54 29.15 -13.43
N HIS A 501 6.43 27.87 -13.02
CA HIS A 501 5.17 27.11 -13.06
C HIS A 501 4.65 26.65 -11.69
N ASP A 502 5.44 26.75 -10.59
CA ASP A 502 4.93 26.31 -9.28
C ASP A 502 3.70 27.14 -8.88
N SER A 503 2.71 26.51 -8.23
CA SER A 503 1.49 27.19 -7.78
C SER A 503 1.76 28.23 -6.67
N SER A 504 2.78 28.03 -5.84
CA SER A 504 3.12 28.91 -4.72
C SER A 504 4.11 30.01 -5.11
N GLU A 505 3.78 31.26 -4.77
CA GLU A 505 4.68 32.39 -5.01
C GLU A 505 5.98 32.29 -4.22
N ASP A 506 5.94 31.77 -2.98
CA ASP A 506 7.14 31.63 -2.15
C ASP A 506 8.11 30.61 -2.73
N VAL A 507 7.59 29.51 -3.27
CA VAL A 507 8.38 28.48 -3.95
C VAL A 507 9.01 29.06 -5.22
N ARG A 508 8.23 29.77 -6.04
CA ARG A 508 8.73 30.45 -7.25
C ARG A 508 9.84 31.45 -6.93
N ARG A 509 9.62 32.34 -5.97
CA ARG A 509 10.60 33.37 -5.56
C ARG A 509 11.91 32.75 -5.07
N PHE A 510 11.85 31.68 -4.29
CA PHE A 510 13.05 31.00 -3.82
C PHE A 510 13.82 30.33 -4.99
N ALA A 511 13.12 29.63 -5.89
CA ALA A 511 13.72 29.05 -7.08
C ALA A 511 14.39 30.12 -7.98
N THR A 512 13.76 31.28 -8.18
CA THR A 512 14.37 32.40 -8.92
C THR A 512 15.65 32.91 -8.23
N SER A 513 15.64 33.02 -6.90
CA SER A 513 16.84 33.44 -6.15
C SER A 513 17.97 32.43 -6.26
N MET A 514 17.66 31.13 -6.28
CA MET A 514 18.63 30.06 -6.45
C MET A 514 19.28 30.11 -7.84
N LEU A 515 18.49 30.33 -8.91
CA LEU A 515 19.02 30.47 -10.28
C LEU A 515 19.97 31.66 -10.42
N ARG A 516 19.64 32.82 -9.84
CA ARG A 516 20.55 33.97 -9.83
C ARG A 516 21.88 33.64 -9.16
N GLY A 517 21.84 32.85 -8.08
CA GLY A 517 23.05 32.35 -7.43
C GLY A 517 23.96 31.53 -8.36
N PHE A 518 23.37 30.65 -9.17
CA PHE A 518 24.12 29.89 -10.17
C PHE A 518 24.77 30.78 -11.25
N GLU A 519 24.06 31.82 -11.71
CA GLU A 519 24.58 32.76 -12.71
C GLU A 519 25.73 33.63 -12.18
N GLU A 520 25.65 34.06 -10.93
CA GLU A 520 26.71 34.85 -10.26
C GLU A 520 28.00 34.03 -10.06
N GLU A 521 27.92 32.71 -9.91
CA GLU A 521 29.10 31.84 -9.77
C GLU A 521 29.74 31.51 -11.13
N VAL A 522 28.92 31.26 -12.16
CA VAL A 522 29.41 31.03 -13.54
C VAL A 522 30.11 32.26 -14.13
N THR A 523 29.70 33.47 -13.73
CA THR A 523 30.35 34.72 -14.19
C THR A 523 31.63 35.08 -13.41
N ARG A 524 31.93 34.41 -12.30
CA ARG A 524 33.17 34.58 -11.52
C ARG A 524 34.31 33.64 -11.96
N ILE A 525 33.97 32.54 -12.63
CA ILE A 525 34.92 31.59 -13.23
C ILE A 525 35.28 32.07 -14.64
#